data_AF-A0A542I858-F1
#
_entry.id   AF-A0A542I858-F1
#
_cell.length_a   1.000
_cell.length_b   1.000
_cell.length_c   1.000
_cell.angle_alpha   90.00
_cell.angle_beta   90.00
_cell.angle_gamma   90.00
#
_symmetry.space_group_name_H-M   'P 1'
#
loop_
_entity.id
_entity.type
_entity.pdbx_description
1 polymer ?
#
loop_
_entity_poly.entity_id
_entity_poly.type
_entity_poly.pdbx_seq_one_letter_code
_entity_poly.pdbx_strand_id
1 'polypeptide(L)'
;MPNPKRTQADRDIVLALHAQDKGRNDIVRETGYSTAWVSKVVKEAGLSFARSDRIKAATEAKTQDNKARRAKLVGRMYDRAEFILNRLEAPTFSALVPTGPGQQSPRDLDFVPAGEERNLATSVAVYLDKAMLLEKVDAVPERSEAQSMLSRLAEQLGVTNAPSGEPETTELPQGQQP
;
A
#
# COMPACT_ATOMS: atom_id res chain seq x y z
N MET A 1 -42.83 -0.22 20.32
CA MET A 1 -42.61 -1.28 21.33
C MET A 1 -41.41 -0.89 22.18
N PRO A 2 -41.51 -0.89 23.53
CA PRO A 2 -40.38 -0.58 24.39
C PRO A 2 -39.28 -1.61 24.16
N ASN A 3 -38.07 -1.15 23.86
CA ASN A 3 -36.93 -2.03 23.60
C ASN A 3 -36.61 -2.77 24.91
N PRO A 4 -36.65 -4.12 24.97
CA PRO A 4 -36.28 -4.84 26.18
C PRO A 4 -34.86 -4.42 26.57
N LYS A 5 -34.66 -4.02 27.82
CA LYS A 5 -33.35 -3.62 28.33
C LYS A 5 -32.40 -4.80 28.13
N ARG A 6 -31.49 -4.68 27.17
CA ARG A 6 -30.45 -5.69 26.92
C ARG A 6 -29.63 -5.87 28.19
N THR A 7 -29.49 -7.11 28.60
CA THR A 7 -28.91 -7.54 29.88
C THR A 7 -27.40 -7.74 29.77
N GLN A 8 -26.73 -7.97 30.90
CA GLN A 8 -25.32 -8.35 30.90
C GLN A 8 -25.09 -9.69 30.19
N ALA A 9 -26.00 -10.65 30.35
CA ALA A 9 -25.94 -11.94 29.67
C ALA A 9 -25.92 -11.79 28.14
N ASP A 10 -26.68 -10.83 27.58
CA ASP A 10 -26.66 -10.56 26.14
C ASP A 10 -25.29 -10.02 25.67
N ARG A 11 -24.60 -9.25 26.52
CA ARG A 11 -23.25 -8.75 26.24
C ARG A 11 -22.24 -9.90 26.26
N ASP A 12 -22.36 -10.79 27.22
CA ASP A 12 -21.46 -11.93 27.38
C ASP A 12 -21.56 -12.89 26.19
N ILE A 13 -22.76 -13.10 25.63
CA ILE A 13 -22.97 -13.87 24.40
C ILE A 13 -22.20 -13.25 23.22
N VAL A 14 -22.29 -11.93 23.04
CA VAL A 14 -21.57 -11.23 21.96
C VAL A 14 -20.06 -11.34 22.14
N LEU A 15 -19.56 -11.22 23.37
CA LEU A 15 -18.14 -11.34 23.68
C LEU A 15 -17.62 -12.77 23.49
N ALA A 16 -18.42 -13.77 23.86
CA ALA A 16 -18.09 -15.18 23.64
C ALA A 16 -18.02 -15.53 22.14
N LEU A 17 -18.93 -14.98 21.32
CA LEU A 17 -18.89 -15.17 19.86
C LEU A 17 -17.73 -14.41 19.22
N HIS A 18 -17.38 -13.22 19.74
CA HIS A 18 -16.20 -12.47 19.30
C HIS A 18 -14.90 -13.22 19.63
N ALA A 19 -14.81 -13.85 20.80
CA ALA A 19 -13.67 -14.70 21.19
C ALA A 19 -13.49 -15.95 20.31
N GLN A 20 -14.53 -16.38 19.58
CA GLN A 20 -14.48 -17.45 18.58
C GLN A 20 -14.05 -16.98 17.18
N ASP A 21 -13.46 -15.77 17.07
CA ASP A 21 -13.00 -15.18 15.81
C ASP A 21 -14.14 -14.88 14.79
N LYS A 22 -15.41 -14.85 15.23
CA LYS A 22 -16.55 -14.53 14.35
C LYS A 22 -16.59 -13.04 13.98
N GLY A 23 -16.87 -12.75 12.72
CA GLY A 23 -17.00 -11.38 12.22
C GLY A 23 -18.27 -10.70 12.73
N ARG A 24 -18.28 -9.36 12.76
CA ARG A 24 -19.45 -8.55 13.17
C ARG A 24 -20.76 -8.99 12.51
N ASN A 25 -20.73 -9.25 11.20
CA ASN A 25 -21.93 -9.64 10.45
C ASN A 25 -22.38 -11.07 10.78
N ASP A 26 -21.45 -11.96 11.13
CA ASP A 26 -21.77 -13.33 11.53
C ASP A 26 -22.46 -13.34 12.89
N ILE A 27 -21.95 -12.56 13.85
CA ILE A 27 -22.59 -12.37 15.16
C ILE A 27 -23.99 -11.79 15.01
N VAL A 28 -24.16 -10.76 14.17
CA VAL A 28 -25.47 -10.17 13.89
C VAL A 28 -26.46 -11.19 13.31
N ARG A 29 -26.00 -12.05 12.40
CA ARG A 29 -26.83 -13.10 11.80
C ARG A 29 -27.24 -14.16 12.82
N GLU A 30 -26.35 -14.48 13.76
CA GLU A 30 -26.55 -15.54 14.75
C GLU A 30 -27.39 -15.09 15.94
N THR A 31 -27.22 -13.85 16.40
CA THR A 31 -27.93 -13.33 17.58
C THR A 31 -29.14 -12.47 17.24
N GLY A 32 -29.27 -12.01 15.99
CA GLY A 32 -30.31 -11.08 15.56
C GLY A 32 -30.15 -9.65 16.11
N TYR A 33 -29.04 -9.33 16.78
CA TYR A 33 -28.82 -7.99 17.33
C TYR A 33 -28.38 -7.00 16.26
N SER A 34 -28.67 -5.70 16.48
CA SER A 34 -28.24 -4.66 15.55
C SER A 34 -26.72 -4.53 15.48
N THR A 35 -26.23 -4.30 14.26
CA THR A 35 -24.81 -4.09 13.94
C THR A 35 -24.17 -2.99 14.80
N ALA A 36 -24.88 -1.91 15.09
CA ALA A 36 -24.41 -0.80 15.92
C ALA A 36 -24.19 -1.20 17.38
N TRP A 37 -25.06 -2.06 17.92
CA TRP A 37 -24.95 -2.49 19.30
C TRP A 37 -23.87 -3.55 19.50
N VAL A 38 -23.76 -4.51 18.58
CA VAL A 38 -22.67 -5.50 18.59
C VAL A 38 -21.31 -4.78 18.57
N SER A 39 -21.15 -3.75 17.74
CA SER A 39 -19.96 -2.89 17.74
C SER A 39 -19.75 -2.12 19.05
N LYS A 40 -20.82 -1.62 19.66
CA LYS A 40 -20.75 -0.93 20.95
C LYS A 40 -20.27 -1.84 22.07
N VAL A 41 -20.82 -3.06 22.19
CA VAL A 41 -20.45 -4.03 23.24
C VAL A 41 -18.98 -4.43 23.13
N VAL A 42 -18.51 -4.78 21.93
CA VAL A 42 -17.12 -5.17 21.72
C VAL A 42 -16.17 -3.99 22.00
N LYS A 43 -16.54 -2.76 21.59
CA LYS A 43 -15.76 -1.56 21.89
C LYS A 43 -15.72 -1.22 23.38
N GLU A 44 -16.84 -1.36 24.09
CA GLU A 44 -16.92 -1.15 25.55
C GLU A 44 -16.07 -2.16 26.33
N ALA A 45 -15.88 -3.36 25.78
CA ALA A 45 -14.98 -4.37 26.33
C ALA A 45 -13.50 -4.17 25.93
N GLY A 46 -13.15 -3.07 25.25
CA GLY A 46 -11.78 -2.80 24.78
C GLY A 46 -11.32 -3.69 23.62
N LEU A 47 -12.23 -4.50 23.06
CA LEU A 47 -11.96 -5.41 21.95
C LEU A 47 -12.29 -4.72 20.63
N SER A 48 -11.79 -5.28 19.53
CA SER A 48 -12.05 -4.79 18.19
C SER A 48 -12.45 -5.93 17.26
N PHE A 49 -13.37 -5.67 16.34
CA PHE A 49 -13.64 -6.55 15.19
C PHE A 49 -12.51 -6.54 14.16
N ALA A 50 -11.29 -6.22 14.60
CA ALA A 50 -10.09 -6.06 13.84
C ALA A 50 -9.63 -7.40 13.23
N ARG A 51 -10.36 -7.84 12.22
CA ARG A 51 -9.78 -8.39 10.99
C ARG A 51 -8.72 -7.45 10.41
N SER A 52 -8.64 -6.20 10.90
CA SER A 52 -7.70 -5.15 10.50
C SER A 52 -6.24 -5.54 10.66
N ASP A 53 -5.83 -6.33 11.65
CA ASP A 53 -4.39 -6.56 11.81
C ASP A 53 -3.89 -7.66 10.86
N ARG A 54 -4.70 -8.71 10.64
CA ARG A 54 -4.48 -9.64 9.50
C ARG A 54 -4.62 -8.93 8.15
N ILE A 55 -5.57 -8.02 7.97
CA ILE A 55 -5.74 -7.27 6.71
C ILE A 55 -4.60 -6.27 6.51
N LYS A 56 -4.12 -5.58 7.55
CA LYS A 56 -2.97 -4.67 7.51
C LYS A 56 -1.71 -5.45 7.15
N ALA A 57 -1.44 -6.56 7.84
CA ALA A 57 -0.31 -7.44 7.51
C ALA A 57 -0.41 -7.97 6.07
N ALA A 58 -1.59 -8.39 5.62
CA ALA A 58 -1.79 -8.82 4.23
C ALA A 58 -1.62 -7.66 3.22
N THR A 59 -2.04 -6.44 3.57
CA THR A 59 -1.91 -5.25 2.73
C THR A 59 -0.46 -4.78 2.66
N GLU A 60 0.27 -4.81 3.77
CA GLU A 60 1.69 -4.51 3.87
C GLU A 60 2.51 -5.53 3.07
N ALA A 61 2.26 -6.83 3.27
CA ALA A 61 2.86 -7.89 2.47
C ALA A 61 2.58 -7.67 0.98
N LYS A 62 1.32 -7.36 0.61
CA LYS A 62 0.97 -7.09 -0.78
C LYS A 62 1.67 -5.83 -1.33
N THR A 63 1.89 -4.83 -0.50
CA THR A 63 2.61 -3.61 -0.87
C THR A 63 4.08 -3.90 -1.13
N GLN A 64 4.72 -4.71 -0.27
CA GLN A 64 6.10 -5.17 -0.46
C GLN A 64 6.22 -6.02 -1.74
N ASP A 65 5.30 -6.94 -1.97
CA ASP A 65 5.23 -7.75 -3.20
C ASP A 65 5.09 -6.88 -4.45
N ASN A 66 4.23 -5.87 -4.39
CA ASN A 66 4.01 -4.95 -5.51
C ASN A 66 5.25 -4.09 -5.78
N LYS A 67 5.96 -3.65 -4.74
CA LYS A 67 7.24 -2.94 -4.88
C LYS A 67 8.29 -3.82 -5.55
N ALA A 68 8.45 -5.07 -5.10
CA ALA A 68 9.37 -6.02 -5.72
C ALA A 68 9.01 -6.28 -7.20
N ARG A 69 7.71 -6.42 -7.50
CA ARG A 69 7.23 -6.58 -8.89
C ARG A 69 7.53 -5.34 -9.74
N ARG A 70 7.34 -4.13 -9.21
CA ARG A 70 7.67 -2.88 -9.92
C ARG A 70 9.16 -2.78 -10.22
N ALA A 71 10.03 -3.04 -9.24
CA ALA A 71 11.47 -3.06 -9.44
C ALA A 71 11.88 -4.02 -10.57
N LYS A 72 11.29 -5.23 -10.60
CA LYS A 72 11.53 -6.19 -11.70
C LYS A 72 11.06 -5.67 -13.06
N LEU A 73 9.93 -4.95 -13.12
CA LEU A 73 9.44 -4.36 -14.37
C LEU A 73 10.34 -3.22 -14.85
N VAL A 74 10.81 -2.37 -13.94
CA VAL A 74 11.77 -1.30 -14.24
C VAL A 74 13.04 -1.87 -14.88
N GLY A 75 13.65 -2.90 -14.27
CA GLY A 75 14.82 -3.56 -14.84
C GLY A 75 14.56 -4.08 -16.26
N ARG A 76 13.44 -4.78 -16.47
CA ARG A 76 13.07 -5.27 -17.81
C ARG A 76 12.83 -4.16 -18.85
N MET A 77 12.37 -2.98 -18.42
CA MET A 77 12.21 -1.82 -19.30
C MET A 77 13.57 -1.26 -19.71
N TYR A 78 14.53 -1.19 -18.79
CA TYR A 78 15.91 -0.82 -19.10
C TYR A 78 16.58 -1.84 -20.01
N ASP A 79 16.50 -3.13 -19.72
CA ASP A 79 17.02 -4.20 -20.59
C ASP A 79 16.47 -4.06 -22.02
N ARG A 80 15.18 -3.69 -22.14
CA ARG A 80 14.54 -3.54 -23.45
C ARG A 80 14.99 -2.28 -24.18
N ALA A 81 15.18 -1.17 -23.46
CA ALA A 81 15.74 0.05 -24.00
C ALA A 81 17.18 -0.19 -24.50
N GLU A 82 18.03 -0.81 -23.68
CA GLU A 82 19.41 -1.19 -24.05
C GLU A 82 19.44 -2.09 -25.27
N PHE A 83 18.57 -3.11 -25.33
CA PHE A 83 18.49 -3.98 -26.51
C PHE A 83 18.20 -3.20 -27.80
N ILE A 84 17.31 -2.21 -27.74
CA ILE A 84 16.96 -1.40 -28.91
C ILE A 84 18.11 -0.46 -29.28
N LEU A 85 18.77 0.16 -28.29
CA LEU A 85 19.95 0.99 -28.52
C LEU A 85 21.08 0.19 -29.17
N ASN A 86 21.38 -1.00 -28.64
CA ASN A 86 22.36 -1.92 -29.22
C ASN A 86 22.04 -2.26 -30.69
N ARG A 87 20.75 -2.39 -31.05
CA ARG A 87 20.33 -2.61 -32.44
C ARG A 87 20.56 -1.38 -33.32
N LEU A 88 20.33 -0.18 -32.80
CA LEU A 88 20.54 1.08 -33.53
C LEU A 88 22.02 1.41 -33.69
N GLU A 89 22.85 1.03 -32.72
CA GLU A 89 24.30 1.27 -32.68
C GLU A 89 25.11 0.16 -33.34
N ALA A 90 24.47 -0.94 -33.73
CA ALA A 90 25.13 -2.03 -34.42
C ALA A 90 25.73 -1.57 -35.78
N PRO A 91 26.88 -2.14 -36.20
CA PRO A 91 27.49 -1.81 -37.49
C PRO A 91 26.59 -2.06 -38.72
N THR A 92 25.63 -2.97 -38.57
CA THR A 92 24.67 -3.30 -39.62
C THR A 92 23.27 -3.42 -39.04
N PHE A 93 22.28 -2.97 -39.79
CA PHE A 93 20.87 -3.02 -39.42
C PHE A 93 20.12 -4.05 -40.24
N SER A 94 19.59 -5.08 -39.59
CA SER A 94 18.78 -6.10 -40.26
C SER A 94 17.33 -5.62 -40.43
N ALA A 95 16.87 -5.61 -41.68
CA ALA A 95 15.53 -5.19 -42.07
C ALA A 95 14.92 -6.13 -43.13
N LEU A 96 13.59 -6.21 -43.16
CA LEU A 96 12.87 -6.87 -44.25
C LEU A 96 12.75 -5.89 -45.42
N VAL A 97 13.37 -6.24 -46.54
CA VAL A 97 13.33 -5.43 -47.76
C VAL A 97 12.47 -6.14 -48.80
N PRO A 98 11.58 -5.42 -49.51
CA PRO A 98 10.82 -5.98 -50.62
C PRO A 98 11.75 -6.50 -51.72
N THR A 99 11.56 -7.74 -52.13
CA THR A 99 12.33 -8.38 -53.22
C THR A 99 11.48 -8.71 -54.44
N GLY A 100 10.16 -8.54 -54.35
CA GLY A 100 9.20 -8.75 -55.42
C GLY A 100 7.76 -8.58 -54.94
N PRO A 101 6.75 -8.81 -55.80
CA PRO A 101 5.34 -8.70 -55.41
C PRO A 101 5.01 -9.64 -54.26
N GLY A 102 4.66 -9.07 -53.09
CA GLY A 102 4.31 -9.82 -51.88
C GLY A 102 5.47 -10.56 -51.21
N GLN A 103 6.72 -10.38 -51.68
CA GLN A 103 7.88 -11.05 -51.12
C GLN A 103 8.80 -10.05 -50.42
N GLN A 104 9.21 -10.40 -49.21
CA GLN A 104 10.21 -9.68 -48.44
C GLN A 104 11.30 -10.66 -48.00
N SER A 105 12.55 -10.24 -48.06
CA SER A 105 13.68 -11.01 -47.54
C SER A 105 14.44 -10.18 -46.50
N PRO A 106 14.99 -10.81 -45.44
CA PRO A 106 15.94 -10.16 -44.58
C PRO A 106 17.17 -9.69 -45.37
N ARG A 107 17.59 -8.45 -45.14
CA ARG A 107 18.81 -7.84 -45.66
C ARG A 107 19.47 -7.06 -44.53
N ASP A 108 20.79 -7.13 -44.48
CA ASP A 108 21.59 -6.30 -43.59
C ASP A 108 21.98 -5.02 -44.34
N LEU A 109 21.69 -3.89 -43.73
CA LEU A 109 21.98 -2.55 -44.23
C LEU A 109 23.17 -1.98 -43.48
N ASP A 110 23.98 -1.16 -44.14
CA ASP A 110 25.09 -0.41 -43.56
C ASP A 110 24.66 0.88 -42.83
N PHE A 111 23.37 1.21 -42.90
CA PHE A 111 22.76 2.32 -42.17
C PHE A 111 21.39 1.93 -41.62
N VAL A 112 20.93 2.67 -40.61
CA VAL A 112 19.56 2.54 -40.09
C VAL A 112 18.63 3.44 -40.92
N PRO A 113 17.57 2.90 -41.55
CA PRO A 113 16.59 3.74 -42.23
C PRO A 113 15.91 4.73 -41.27
N ALA A 114 15.77 5.99 -41.67
CA ALA A 114 15.26 7.06 -40.80
C ALA A 114 13.87 6.78 -40.19
N GLY A 115 13.02 6.01 -40.89
CA GLY A 115 11.72 5.58 -40.36
C GLY A 115 11.85 4.59 -39.20
N GLU A 116 12.74 3.60 -39.35
CA GLU A 116 13.05 2.62 -38.30
C GLU A 116 13.74 3.28 -37.12
N GLU A 117 14.70 4.17 -37.38
CA GLU A 117 15.40 4.94 -36.35
C GLU A 117 14.41 5.70 -35.47
N ARG A 118 13.49 6.45 -36.07
CA ARG A 118 12.44 7.19 -35.34
C ARG A 118 11.56 6.24 -34.52
N ASN A 119 11.13 5.13 -35.10
CA ASN A 119 10.22 4.18 -34.44
C ASN A 119 10.89 3.51 -33.22
N LEU A 120 12.15 3.11 -33.38
CA LEU A 120 12.94 2.48 -32.33
C LEU A 120 13.32 3.50 -31.23
N ALA A 121 13.74 4.70 -31.59
CA ALA A 121 14.03 5.78 -30.64
C ALA A 121 12.78 6.16 -29.82
N THR A 122 11.62 6.24 -30.47
CA THR A 122 10.33 6.47 -29.77
C THR A 122 10.03 5.34 -28.78
N SER A 123 10.30 4.10 -29.16
CA SER A 123 10.10 2.95 -28.28
C SER A 123 11.02 3.00 -27.06
N VAL A 124 12.29 3.39 -27.24
CA VAL A 124 13.25 3.62 -26.15
C VAL A 124 12.72 4.68 -25.19
N ALA A 125 12.30 5.84 -25.70
CA ALA A 125 11.75 6.91 -24.88
C ALA A 125 10.55 6.43 -24.04
N VAL A 126 9.63 5.67 -24.64
CA VAL A 126 8.48 5.09 -23.92
C VAL A 126 8.95 4.16 -22.79
N TYR A 127 9.90 3.26 -23.03
CA TYR A 127 10.38 2.36 -21.97
C TYR A 127 11.03 3.13 -20.81
N LEU A 128 11.86 4.12 -21.11
CA LEU A 128 12.52 4.95 -20.10
C LEU A 128 11.50 5.80 -19.31
N ASP A 129 10.51 6.38 -19.99
CA ASP A 129 9.45 7.16 -19.35
C ASP A 129 8.60 6.30 -18.41
N LYS A 130 8.23 5.07 -18.84
CA LYS A 130 7.45 4.15 -17.99
C LYS A 130 8.28 3.62 -16.82
N ALA A 131 9.57 3.37 -17.01
CA ALA A 131 10.48 3.01 -15.93
C ALA A 131 10.54 4.14 -14.89
N MET A 132 10.81 5.38 -15.32
CA MET A 132 10.83 6.56 -14.46
C MET A 132 9.51 6.75 -13.71
N LEU A 133 8.35 6.53 -14.36
CA LEU A 133 7.05 6.63 -13.68
C LEU A 133 6.88 5.56 -12.59
N LEU A 134 7.31 4.33 -12.82
CA LEU A 134 7.25 3.27 -11.80
C LEU A 134 8.20 3.56 -10.63
N GLU A 135 9.40 4.08 -10.92
CA GLU A 135 10.33 4.53 -9.89
C GLU A 135 9.77 5.68 -9.06
N LYS A 136 9.06 6.64 -9.69
CA LYS A 136 8.35 7.71 -8.97
C LYS A 136 7.24 7.20 -8.06
N VAL A 137 6.57 6.09 -8.41
CA VAL A 137 5.57 5.45 -7.54
C VAL A 137 6.23 4.85 -6.29
N ASP A 138 7.47 4.36 -6.44
CA ASP A 138 8.27 3.79 -5.35
C ASP A 138 9.10 4.84 -4.58
N ALA A 139 9.34 6.00 -5.19
CA ALA A 139 9.87 7.18 -4.52
C ALA A 139 8.85 7.60 -3.46
N VAL A 140 9.15 7.27 -2.22
CA VAL A 140 8.32 7.66 -1.08
C VAL A 140 8.41 9.19 -1.01
N PRO A 141 7.32 9.97 -1.24
CA PRO A 141 7.29 11.30 -0.67
C PRO A 141 7.38 11.05 0.83
N GLU A 142 8.45 11.54 1.45
CA GLU A 142 8.76 11.33 2.85
C GLU A 142 7.51 11.56 3.71
N ARG A 143 6.75 10.48 4.00
CA ARG A 143 5.69 10.52 5.01
C ARG A 143 6.30 10.91 6.35
N SER A 144 7.56 10.54 6.55
CA SER A 144 8.49 11.04 7.57
C SER A 144 8.52 12.56 7.62
N GLU A 145 8.77 13.26 6.51
CA GLU A 145 8.95 14.70 6.49
C GLU A 145 7.61 15.44 6.66
N ALA A 146 6.53 14.96 6.02
CA ALA A 146 5.20 15.50 6.22
C ALA A 146 4.67 15.25 7.65
N GLN A 147 4.86 14.04 8.20
CA GLN A 147 4.53 13.76 9.60
C GLN A 147 5.43 14.53 10.56
N SER A 148 6.72 14.71 10.26
CA SER A 148 7.66 15.47 11.08
C SER A 148 7.34 16.97 11.06
N MET A 149 6.91 17.52 9.93
CA MET A 149 6.41 18.90 9.86
C MET A 149 5.08 19.05 10.61
N LEU A 150 4.16 18.08 10.49
CA LEU A 150 2.90 18.09 11.23
C LEU A 150 3.09 17.87 12.73
N SER A 151 4.05 17.04 13.15
CA SER A 151 4.45 16.84 14.54
C SER A 151 5.06 18.12 15.12
N ARG A 152 5.95 18.79 14.38
CA ARG A 152 6.50 20.10 14.78
C ARG A 152 5.41 21.18 14.90
N LEU A 153 4.43 21.19 14.00
CA LEU A 153 3.27 22.07 14.07
C LEU A 153 2.37 21.73 15.27
N ALA A 154 2.11 20.45 15.54
CA ALA A 154 1.32 20.02 16.69
C ALA A 154 1.99 20.38 18.03
N GLU A 155 3.32 20.26 18.11
CA GLU A 155 4.13 20.71 19.25
C GLU A 155 4.06 22.23 19.45
N GLN A 156 4.20 23.02 18.38
CA GLN A 156 4.06 24.49 18.46
C GLN A 156 2.65 24.95 18.82
N LEU A 157 1.62 24.20 18.42
CA LEU A 157 0.22 24.50 18.75
C LEU A 157 -0.21 23.94 20.11
N GLY A 158 0.67 23.26 20.84
CA GLY A 158 0.38 22.68 22.15
C GLY A 158 -0.60 21.51 22.12
N VAL A 159 -0.86 20.92 20.94
CA VAL A 159 -1.72 19.75 20.77
C VAL A 159 -0.91 18.50 21.09
N THR A 160 -0.63 18.29 22.36
CA THR A 160 -0.06 17.02 22.83
C THR A 160 -1.17 15.99 22.95
N ASN A 161 -1.05 14.89 22.22
CA ASN A 161 -1.88 13.73 22.44
C ASN A 161 -1.41 13.10 23.76
N ALA A 162 -2.06 13.48 24.87
CA ALA A 162 -1.75 12.93 26.17
C ALA A 162 -1.93 11.40 26.13
N PRO A 163 -0.89 10.59 26.44
CA PRO A 163 -1.12 9.20 26.74
C PRO A 163 -1.98 9.15 28.00
N SER A 164 -3.20 8.64 27.86
CA SER A 164 -4.06 8.25 28.96
C SER A 164 -3.37 7.15 29.77
N GLY A 165 -2.62 7.56 30.79
CA GLY A 165 -2.06 6.75 31.85
C GLY A 165 -2.40 7.39 33.19
N GLU A 166 -2.90 6.57 34.10
CA GLU A 166 -3.61 6.81 35.36
C GLU A 166 -3.01 7.84 36.35
N PRO A 167 -3.83 8.40 37.28
CA PRO A 167 -3.39 9.38 38.25
C PRO A 167 -2.50 8.76 39.34
N GLU A 168 -1.27 9.24 39.41
CA GLU A 168 -0.35 9.02 40.53
C GLU A 168 -1.00 9.55 41.81
N THR A 169 -1.11 8.66 42.80
CA THR A 169 -1.83 8.88 44.04
C THR A 169 -1.07 9.90 44.89
N THR A 170 -1.77 10.96 45.27
CA THR A 170 -1.37 11.94 46.28
C THR A 170 -1.00 11.25 47.60
N GLU A 171 0.29 11.26 47.97
CA GLU A 171 0.69 11.16 49.37
C GLU A 171 1.20 12.53 49.83
N LEU A 172 0.41 13.14 50.73
CA LEU A 172 0.71 14.35 51.48
C LEU A 172 1.75 14.09 52.60
N PRO A 173 2.40 15.13 53.13
CA PRO A 173 3.67 15.03 53.82
C PRO A 173 3.49 14.54 55.26
N GLN A 174 4.34 13.60 55.70
CA GLN A 174 4.54 13.34 57.12
C GLN A 174 5.81 14.04 57.59
N GLY A 175 5.62 15.02 58.47
CA GLY A 175 6.68 15.60 59.26
C GLY A 175 7.12 14.69 60.41
N GLN A 176 8.04 15.25 61.21
CA GLN A 176 8.63 14.79 62.47
C GLN A 176 9.93 13.96 62.37
N GLN A 177 11.07 14.67 62.42
CA GLN A 177 12.13 14.66 63.46
C GLN A 177 12.43 13.38 64.27
N PRO A 178 13.64 13.21 64.85
CA PRO A 178 14.58 14.25 65.31
C PRO A 178 15.90 14.39 64.52
#